data_AF-A0A2N1MC92-F1
#
_entry.id   AF-A0A2N1MC92-F1
#
_cell.length_a   1.000
_cell.length_b   1.000
_cell.length_c   1.000
_cell.angle_alpha   90.00
_cell.angle_beta   90.00
_cell.angle_gamma   90.00
#
_symmetry.space_group_name_H-M   'P 1'
#
loop_
_entity.id
_entity.type
_entity.pdbx_description
1 polymer ?
#
loop_
_entity_poly.entity_id
_entity_poly.type
_entity_poly.pdbx_seq_one_letter_code
_entity_poly.pdbx_strand_id
1 'polypeptide(L)'
;MIRAEQQRIYLIERNKITDLREKFVIVGPTGNVYTVTIAHLPDCTCPDFMKGFICKHIFFVYLKVLGVNRDSTLIYQKALLSKELRSIFTNARPSPTVMALRKIRDRYKKFTSSNVNENENEKRRPIEGNCPICYDSLEEKDRDKIVWCRQGCGNNLHKDCFEQWKRSRYGGRVTCVYCRVNWVEPEVYITNDGYINLGNVQRSGSIQRLNILQGAAYYRNFRTII
;
A
#
# COMPACT_ATOMS: atom_id res chain seq x y z
N MET A 1 1.01 -15.88 9.86
CA MET A 1 0.73 -15.10 11.10
C MET A 1 1.85 -14.13 11.50
N ILE A 2 3.08 -14.57 11.85
CA ILE A 2 4.17 -13.71 12.40
C ILE A 2 4.39 -12.40 11.61
N ARG A 3 4.39 -12.45 10.28
CA ARG A 3 4.56 -11.26 9.43
C ARG A 3 3.44 -10.22 9.60
N ALA A 4 2.21 -10.62 9.92
CA ALA A 4 1.10 -9.70 10.18
C ALA A 4 1.29 -8.93 11.50
N GLU A 5 1.95 -9.56 12.47
CA GLU A 5 2.23 -8.99 13.79
C GLU A 5 3.40 -8.01 13.73
N GLN A 6 4.49 -8.41 13.08
CA GLN A 6 5.73 -7.64 13.04
C GLN A 6 5.78 -6.55 11.97
N GLN A 7 5.17 -6.79 10.80
CA GLN A 7 5.26 -5.84 9.69
C GLN A 7 4.27 -4.69 9.86
N ARG A 8 4.67 -3.51 9.37
CA ARG A 8 3.83 -2.30 9.37
C ARG A 8 2.77 -2.42 8.29
N ILE A 9 1.55 -2.77 8.69
CA ILE A 9 0.35 -2.82 7.85
C ILE A 9 -0.67 -1.89 8.51
N TYR A 10 -1.37 -1.09 7.72
CA TYR A 10 -2.35 -0.12 8.23
C TYR A 10 -3.69 -0.25 7.53
N LEU A 11 -4.78 -0.02 8.26
CA LEU A 11 -6.13 0.03 7.71
C LEU A 11 -6.43 1.43 7.16
N ILE A 12 -6.86 1.53 5.90
CA ILE A 12 -7.29 2.78 5.27
C ILE A 12 -8.80 2.94 5.42
N GLU A 13 -9.56 1.92 5.03
CA GLU A 13 -11.02 1.93 5.05
C GLU A 13 -11.57 0.59 5.52
N ARG A 14 -12.70 0.64 6.23
CA ARG A 14 -13.49 -0.50 6.65
C ARG A 14 -14.93 -0.22 6.26
N ASN A 15 -15.48 -1.08 5.42
CA ASN A 15 -16.82 -0.94 4.87
C ASN A 15 -17.61 -2.19 5.24
N LYS A 16 -18.61 -2.01 6.11
CA LYS A 16 -19.58 -3.06 6.42
C LYS A 16 -20.57 -3.16 5.27
N ILE A 17 -20.63 -4.32 4.63
CA ILE A 17 -21.51 -4.55 3.47
C ILE A 17 -22.79 -5.23 3.97
N THR A 18 -22.63 -6.32 4.71
CA THR A 18 -23.72 -7.03 5.39
C THR A 18 -23.28 -7.41 6.81
N ASP A 19 -24.16 -8.06 7.55
CA ASP A 19 -23.87 -8.72 8.82
C ASP A 19 -22.95 -9.95 8.70
N LEU A 20 -22.73 -10.46 7.49
CA LEU A 20 -21.86 -11.61 7.18
C LEU A 20 -20.68 -11.23 6.28
N ARG A 21 -20.54 -9.96 5.91
CA ARG A 21 -19.51 -9.51 4.96
C ARG A 21 -19.01 -8.11 5.29
N GLU A 22 -17.71 -8.00 5.51
CA GLU A 22 -17.02 -6.73 5.63
C GLU A 22 -15.80 -6.66 4.70
N LYS A 23 -15.56 -5.49 4.11
CA LYS A 23 -14.45 -5.19 3.22
C LYS A 23 -13.49 -4.22 3.89
N PHE A 24 -12.20 -4.51 3.78
CA PHE A 24 -11.12 -3.75 4.38
C PHE A 24 -10.12 -3.35 3.30
N VAL A 25 -9.80 -2.07 3.22
CA VAL A 25 -8.71 -1.57 2.38
C VAL A 25 -7.52 -1.32 3.29
N ILE A 26 -6.39 -1.95 2.99
CA ILE A 26 -5.18 -1.87 3.80
C ILE A 26 -3.99 -1.44 2.95
N VAL A 27 -2.97 -0.89 3.60
CA VAL A 27 -1.67 -0.64 2.97
C VAL A 27 -0.60 -1.50 3.63
N GLY A 28 0.16 -2.23 2.81
CA GLY A 28 1.25 -3.07 3.23
C GLY A 28 2.55 -2.29 3.53
N PRO A 29 3.62 -3.00 3.93
CA PRO A 29 4.89 -2.38 4.34
C PRO A 29 5.63 -1.67 3.21
N THR A 30 5.38 -2.06 1.96
CA THR A 30 5.98 -1.47 0.75
C THR A 30 5.13 -0.34 0.17
N GLY A 31 4.02 0.02 0.82
CA GLY A 31 3.06 1.00 0.32
C GLY A 31 1.99 0.44 -0.62
N ASN A 32 2.05 -0.82 -1.03
CA ASN A 32 1.00 -1.43 -1.86
C ASN A 32 -0.33 -1.49 -1.09
N VAL A 33 -1.41 -1.12 -1.77
CA VAL A 33 -2.77 -1.17 -1.25
C VAL A 33 -3.40 -2.49 -1.66
N TYR A 34 -4.01 -3.18 -0.69
CA TYR A 34 -4.71 -4.44 -0.89
C TYR A 34 -6.11 -4.35 -0.32
N THR A 35 -7.04 -5.07 -0.94
CA THR A 35 -8.37 -5.31 -0.39
C THR A 35 -8.39 -6.67 0.30
N VAL A 36 -8.94 -6.72 1.50
CA VAL A 36 -9.26 -7.94 2.23
C VAL A 36 -10.78 -7.98 2.44
N THR A 37 -11.40 -9.12 2.16
CA THR A 37 -12.82 -9.35 2.44
C THR A 37 -12.94 -10.47 3.45
N ILE A 38 -13.64 -10.21 4.56
CA ILE A 38 -14.01 -11.26 5.52
C ILE A 38 -15.47 -11.61 5.26
N ALA A 39 -15.69 -12.86 4.86
CA ALA A 39 -16.98 -13.43 4.49
C ALA A 39 -16.93 -14.95 4.70
N HIS A 40 -17.94 -15.69 4.20
CA HIS A 40 -17.91 -17.15 4.18
C HIS A 40 -16.63 -17.71 3.60
N LEU A 41 -16.10 -17.11 2.54
CA LEU A 41 -14.77 -17.37 2.01
C LEU A 41 -13.95 -16.09 2.18
N PRO A 42 -13.01 -16.04 3.14
CA PRO A 42 -12.08 -14.93 3.26
C PRO A 42 -11.27 -14.78 1.98
N ASP A 43 -11.09 -13.54 1.54
CA ASP A 43 -10.43 -13.20 0.29
C ASP A 43 -9.43 -12.06 0.47
N CYS A 44 -8.37 -12.07 -0.32
CA CYS A 44 -7.42 -10.96 -0.38
C CYS A 44 -6.83 -10.79 -1.77
N THR A 45 -6.77 -9.55 -2.24
CA THR A 45 -6.21 -9.22 -3.55
C THR A 45 -4.68 -9.29 -3.62
N CYS A 46 -3.98 -9.85 -2.62
CA CYS A 46 -2.52 -9.86 -2.61
C CYS A 46 -1.92 -11.10 -3.31
N PRO A 47 -0.67 -11.02 -3.83
CA PRO A 47 -0.03 -12.14 -4.53
C PRO A 47 0.07 -13.44 -3.73
N ASP A 48 0.30 -13.35 -2.42
CA ASP A 48 0.38 -14.53 -1.56
C ASP A 48 -0.95 -15.31 -1.52
N PHE A 49 -2.08 -14.59 -1.54
CA PHE A 49 -3.41 -15.21 -1.53
C PHE A 49 -3.80 -15.78 -2.89
N MET A 50 -3.47 -15.08 -3.98
CA MET A 50 -3.70 -15.58 -5.34
C MET A 50 -2.97 -16.91 -5.61
N LYS A 51 -1.88 -17.19 -4.88
CA LYS A 51 -1.18 -18.49 -4.91
C LYS A 51 -1.84 -19.58 -4.05
N GLY A 52 -3.00 -19.32 -3.44
CA GLY A 52 -3.78 -20.28 -2.65
C GLY A 52 -3.47 -20.32 -1.15
N PHE A 53 -2.68 -19.38 -0.61
CA PHE A 53 -2.31 -19.34 0.80
C PHE A 53 -3.09 -18.30 1.60
N ILE A 54 -3.43 -18.60 2.86
CA ILE A 54 -3.92 -17.55 3.77
C ILE A 54 -2.78 -16.55 4.02
N CYS A 55 -2.99 -15.32 3.56
CA CYS A 55 -1.93 -14.32 3.55
C CYS A 55 -1.86 -13.55 4.88
N LYS A 56 -0.74 -12.87 5.10
CA LYS A 56 -0.53 -11.98 6.26
C LYS A 56 -1.57 -10.86 6.38
N HIS A 57 -2.20 -10.45 5.28
CA HIS A 57 -3.20 -9.39 5.27
C HIS A 57 -4.52 -9.84 5.91
N ILE A 58 -4.94 -11.08 5.66
CA ILE A 58 -6.10 -11.68 6.33
C ILE A 58 -5.81 -11.81 7.84
N PHE A 59 -4.63 -12.31 8.21
CA PHE A 59 -4.21 -12.36 9.62
C PHE A 59 -4.19 -10.97 10.28
N PHE A 60 -3.73 -9.94 9.57
CA PHE A 60 -3.75 -8.56 10.06
C PHE A 60 -5.17 -8.11 10.39
N VAL A 61 -6.14 -8.37 9.49
CA VAL A 61 -7.54 -8.01 9.73
C VAL A 61 -8.11 -8.76 10.92
N TYR A 62 -7.92 -10.07 11.03
CA TYR A 62 -8.41 -10.83 12.19
C TYR A 62 -7.80 -10.33 13.51
N LEU A 63 -6.48 -10.25 13.60
CA LEU A 63 -5.80 -10.03 14.87
C LEU A 63 -5.80 -8.56 15.30
N LYS A 64 -5.58 -7.62 14.37
CA LYS A 64 -5.36 -6.20 14.70
C LYS A 64 -6.57 -5.31 14.43
N VAL A 65 -7.41 -5.65 13.45
CA VAL A 65 -8.60 -4.84 13.11
C VAL A 65 -9.83 -5.35 13.84
N LEU A 66 -10.14 -6.63 13.70
CA LEU A 66 -11.29 -7.27 14.34
C LEU A 66 -10.99 -7.70 15.78
N GLY A 67 -9.72 -7.92 16.12
CA GLY A 67 -9.32 -8.28 17.48
C GLY A 67 -9.66 -9.71 17.88
N VAL A 68 -9.81 -10.61 16.90
CA VAL A 68 -9.99 -12.05 17.13
C VAL A 68 -8.78 -12.58 17.91
N ASN A 69 -9.04 -13.42 18.91
CA ASN A 69 -7.99 -14.04 19.72
C ASN A 69 -7.01 -14.84 18.83
N ARG A 70 -5.71 -14.70 19.08
CA ARG A 70 -4.63 -15.39 18.36
C ARG A 70 -4.72 -16.91 18.41
N ASP A 71 -5.23 -17.44 19.52
CA ASP A 71 -5.36 -18.87 19.76
C ASP A 71 -6.68 -19.43 19.21
N SER A 72 -7.54 -18.57 18.64
CA SER A 72 -8.78 -19.00 17.98
C SER A 72 -8.48 -19.77 16.71
N THR A 73 -9.11 -20.93 16.54
CA THR A 73 -9.02 -21.72 15.30
C THR A 73 -9.64 -21.01 14.09
N LEU A 74 -10.54 -20.05 14.31
CA LEU A 74 -11.26 -19.31 13.27
C LEU A 74 -10.32 -18.59 12.30
N ILE A 75 -9.16 -18.11 12.76
CA ILE A 75 -8.25 -17.31 11.92
C ILE A 75 -7.52 -18.15 10.85
N TYR A 76 -7.57 -19.48 10.95
CA TYR A 76 -6.94 -20.42 10.03
C TYR A 76 -7.94 -21.12 9.11
N GLN A 77 -9.24 -20.94 9.33
CA GLN A 77 -10.28 -21.57 8.52
C GLN A 77 -10.32 -20.95 7.12
N LYS A 78 -10.42 -21.80 6.09
CA LYS A 78 -10.61 -21.36 4.70
C LYS A 78 -12.07 -20.96 4.41
N ALA A 79 -13.01 -21.45 5.21
CA ALA A 79 -14.41 -21.11 5.12
C ALA A 79 -14.99 -20.94 6.52
N LEU A 80 -15.85 -19.94 6.69
CA LEU A 80 -16.50 -19.60 7.96
C LEU A 80 -18.02 -19.82 7.86
N LEU A 81 -18.63 -20.24 8.95
CA LEU A 81 -20.07 -20.34 9.12
C LEU A 81 -20.69 -18.97 9.44
N SER A 82 -21.99 -18.82 9.17
CA SER A 82 -22.71 -17.57 9.47
C SER A 82 -22.63 -17.21 10.95
N LYS A 83 -22.70 -18.20 11.84
CA LYS A 83 -22.59 -18.00 13.30
C LYS A 83 -21.20 -17.51 13.70
N GLU A 84 -20.15 -18.04 13.08
CA GLU A 84 -18.76 -17.62 13.35
C GLU A 84 -18.53 -16.19 12.85
N LEU A 85 -18.99 -15.85 11.66
CA LEU A 85 -18.92 -14.49 11.12
C LEU A 85 -19.63 -13.48 12.00
N ARG A 86 -20.88 -13.77 12.41
CA ARG A 86 -21.63 -12.93 13.35
C ARG A 86 -20.86 -12.74 14.65
N SER A 87 -20.30 -13.82 15.20
CA SER A 87 -19.50 -13.76 16.43
C SER A 87 -18.27 -12.87 16.25
N ILE A 88 -17.54 -13.02 15.14
CA ILE A 88 -16.35 -12.21 14.83
C ILE A 88 -16.71 -10.72 14.73
N PHE A 89 -17.78 -10.37 14.00
CA PHE A 89 -18.14 -8.97 13.78
C PHE A 89 -18.78 -8.30 15.00
N THR A 90 -19.62 -9.02 15.76
CA THR A 90 -20.24 -8.49 16.99
C THR A 90 -19.21 -8.24 18.08
N ASN A 91 -18.21 -9.12 18.21
CA ASN A 91 -17.14 -8.98 19.19
C ASN A 91 -15.96 -8.13 18.68
N ALA A 92 -16.10 -7.51 17.50
CA ALA A 92 -15.03 -6.72 16.92
C ALA A 92 -14.76 -5.46 17.75
N ARG A 93 -13.48 -5.07 17.85
CA ARG A 93 -13.08 -3.86 18.59
C ARG A 93 -13.77 -2.60 18.02
N PRO A 94 -14.33 -1.72 18.87
CA PRO A 94 -14.86 -0.44 18.43
C PRO A 94 -13.71 0.51 18.11
N SER A 95 -13.70 1.07 16.90
CA SER A 95 -12.61 1.85 16.30
C SER A 95 -11.31 1.05 16.06
N PRO A 96 -10.79 1.00 14.81
CA PRO A 96 -9.58 0.25 14.52
C PRO A 96 -8.37 0.83 15.25
N THR A 97 -7.67 0.01 16.02
CA THR A 97 -6.45 0.42 16.76
C THR A 97 -5.30 0.84 15.82
N VAL A 98 -5.34 0.44 14.55
CA VAL A 98 -4.26 0.68 13.57
C VAL A 98 -4.82 1.29 12.27
N MET A 99 -5.22 2.55 12.34
CA MET A 99 -5.60 3.34 11.16
C MET A 99 -4.36 3.91 10.44
N ALA A 100 -4.43 3.99 9.12
CA ALA A 100 -3.44 4.68 8.31
C ALA A 100 -3.45 6.19 8.59
N LEU A 101 -2.31 6.84 8.35
CA LEU A 101 -2.18 8.29 8.49
C LEU A 101 -3.25 9.00 7.65
N ARG A 102 -3.80 10.11 8.18
CA ARG A 102 -4.80 10.95 7.48
C ARG A 102 -4.36 11.28 6.05
N LYS A 103 -3.09 11.67 5.86
CA LYS A 103 -2.49 11.93 4.54
C LYS A 103 -2.60 10.75 3.56
N ILE A 104 -2.34 9.53 4.03
CA ILE A 104 -2.45 8.31 3.20
C ILE A 104 -3.92 8.09 2.80
N ARG A 105 -4.85 8.25 3.75
CA ARG A 105 -6.28 8.10 3.50
C ARG A 105 -6.80 9.15 2.54
N ASP A 106 -6.42 10.41 2.69
CA ASP A 106 -6.84 11.50 1.82
C ASP A 106 -6.33 11.32 0.40
N ARG A 107 -5.07 10.88 0.24
CA ARG A 107 -4.49 10.56 -1.08
C ARG A 107 -5.18 9.37 -1.73
N TYR A 108 -5.44 8.30 -0.97
CA TYR A 108 -6.21 7.16 -1.45
C TYR A 108 -7.60 7.58 -1.94
N LYS A 109 -8.35 8.33 -1.12
CA LYS A 109 -9.68 8.84 -1.48
C LYS A 109 -9.66 9.73 -2.71
N LYS A 110 -8.72 10.68 -2.78
CA LYS A 110 -8.59 11.55 -3.96
C LYS A 110 -8.40 10.72 -5.23
N PHE A 111 -7.56 9.69 -5.16
CA PHE A 111 -7.28 8.80 -6.29
C PHE A 111 -8.48 7.92 -6.66
N THR A 112 -9.21 7.36 -5.69
CA THR A 112 -10.35 6.46 -5.96
C THR A 112 -11.65 7.17 -6.31
N SER A 113 -11.83 8.42 -5.88
CA SER A 113 -13.05 9.21 -6.13
C SER A 113 -12.93 10.11 -7.36
N SER A 114 -11.72 10.41 -7.80
CA SER A 114 -11.50 11.02 -9.11
C SER A 114 -11.48 9.86 -10.11
N ASN A 115 -12.48 9.76 -10.99
CA ASN A 115 -12.29 9.06 -12.27
C ASN A 115 -10.91 9.45 -12.77
N VAL A 116 -10.06 8.45 -13.04
CA VAL A 116 -8.65 8.61 -13.44
C VAL A 116 -8.60 9.75 -14.45
N ASN A 117 -8.20 10.95 -14.01
CA ASN A 117 -8.17 12.10 -14.90
C ASN A 117 -7.07 11.78 -15.91
N GLU A 118 -7.51 11.43 -17.12
CA GLU A 118 -6.70 11.18 -18.31
C GLU A 118 -5.78 12.37 -18.66
N ASN A 119 -5.95 13.51 -17.97
CA ASN A 119 -5.16 14.73 -18.11
C ASN A 119 -3.70 14.63 -17.59
N GLU A 120 -3.26 13.54 -16.92
CA GLU A 120 -1.81 13.36 -16.71
C GLU A 120 -1.06 13.07 -18.03
N ASN A 121 -1.74 12.56 -19.07
CA ASN A 121 -1.10 12.30 -20.37
C ASN A 121 -0.90 13.57 -21.21
N GLU A 122 -1.62 14.67 -20.96
CA GLU A 122 -1.61 15.86 -21.82
C GLU A 122 -0.22 16.55 -21.90
N LYS A 123 0.66 16.31 -20.92
CA LYS A 123 2.03 16.84 -20.89
C LYS A 123 3.11 15.81 -21.23
N ARG A 124 2.77 14.54 -21.39
CA ARG A 124 3.76 13.48 -21.68
C ARG A 124 4.01 13.44 -23.18
N ARG A 125 5.28 13.45 -23.58
CA ARG A 125 5.65 13.22 -24.98
C ARG A 125 5.54 11.74 -25.35
N PRO A 126 5.32 11.40 -26.64
CA PRO A 126 5.35 10.02 -27.11
C PRO A 126 6.59 9.26 -26.64
N ILE A 127 6.44 7.96 -26.37
CA ILE A 127 7.58 7.11 -25.99
C ILE A 127 8.32 6.70 -27.26
N GLU A 128 9.24 7.55 -27.67
CA GLU A 128 10.06 7.35 -28.85
C GLU A 128 11.47 7.90 -28.64
N GLY A 129 12.38 7.53 -29.54
CA GLY A 129 13.78 7.94 -29.50
C GLY A 129 14.59 7.22 -28.44
N ASN A 130 15.68 7.85 -28.00
CA ASN A 130 16.67 7.24 -27.12
C ASN A 130 16.73 7.94 -25.76
N CYS A 131 16.96 7.16 -24.71
CA CYS A 131 17.22 7.66 -23.36
C CYS A 131 18.51 8.50 -23.34
N PRO A 132 18.53 9.71 -22.79
CA PRO A 132 19.70 10.60 -22.85
C PRO A 132 20.80 10.21 -21.84
N ILE A 133 20.56 9.20 -21.01
CA ILE A 133 21.50 8.72 -19.98
C ILE A 133 22.28 7.53 -20.51
N CYS A 134 21.61 6.51 -21.06
CA CYS A 134 22.26 5.31 -21.59
C CYS A 134 22.33 5.26 -23.12
N TYR A 135 21.64 6.15 -23.82
CA TYR A 135 21.53 6.21 -25.29
C TYR A 135 20.80 5.02 -25.94
N ASP A 136 20.20 4.12 -25.15
CA ASP A 136 19.36 3.02 -25.65
C ASP A 136 17.92 3.47 -25.97
N SER A 137 17.25 2.70 -26.82
CA SER A 137 15.88 2.95 -27.27
C SER A 137 14.85 2.98 -26.14
N LEU A 138 13.90 3.92 -26.27
CA LEU A 138 12.69 3.99 -25.47
C LEU A 138 11.54 3.38 -26.27
N GLU A 139 10.96 2.30 -25.78
CA GLU A 139 9.91 1.56 -26.48
C GLU A 139 8.61 1.54 -25.67
N GLU A 140 7.46 1.65 -26.34
CA GLU A 140 6.14 1.61 -25.70
C GLU A 140 5.90 0.26 -24.98
N LYS A 141 6.52 -0.83 -25.45
CA LYS A 141 6.45 -2.14 -24.78
C LYS A 141 7.04 -2.14 -23.36
N ASP A 142 7.95 -1.19 -23.08
CA ASP A 142 8.62 -1.00 -21.78
C ASP A 142 8.07 0.23 -21.03
N ARG A 143 6.85 0.67 -21.35
CA ARG A 143 6.20 1.86 -20.75
C ARG A 143 6.23 1.87 -19.22
N ASP A 144 6.14 0.71 -18.58
CA ASP A 144 6.19 0.53 -17.12
C ASP A 144 7.58 0.77 -16.52
N LYS A 145 8.64 0.60 -17.33
CA LYS A 145 10.03 0.90 -17.00
C LYS A 145 10.44 2.29 -17.45
N ILE A 146 9.50 3.14 -17.86
CA ILE A 146 9.77 4.49 -18.34
C ILE A 146 9.09 5.52 -17.43
N VAL A 147 9.89 6.47 -16.96
CA VAL A 147 9.44 7.64 -16.20
C VAL A 147 9.53 8.87 -17.09
N TRP A 148 8.82 9.95 -16.74
CA TRP A 148 8.78 11.15 -17.57
C TRP A 148 8.67 12.43 -16.74
N CYS A 149 9.08 13.55 -17.33
CA CYS A 149 9.11 14.84 -16.66
C CYS A 149 7.71 15.46 -16.55
N ARG A 150 7.05 15.28 -15.39
CA ARG A 150 5.66 15.70 -15.13
C ARG A 150 5.41 17.21 -15.05
N GLN A 151 6.40 17.97 -14.57
CA GLN A 151 6.27 19.42 -14.38
C GLN A 151 6.90 20.25 -15.51
N GLY A 152 7.77 19.65 -16.30
CA GLY A 152 8.58 20.36 -17.29
C GLY A 152 8.29 19.90 -18.71
N CYS A 153 9.30 19.35 -19.37
CA CYS A 153 9.30 19.14 -20.82
C CYS A 153 8.56 17.90 -21.33
N GLY A 154 8.05 17.03 -20.46
CA GLY A 154 7.33 15.82 -20.89
C GLY A 154 8.19 14.67 -21.42
N ASN A 155 9.52 14.83 -21.54
CA ASN A 155 10.41 13.79 -22.07
C ASN A 155 10.49 12.55 -21.17
N ASN A 156 10.76 11.40 -21.82
CA ASN A 156 10.82 10.06 -21.25
C ASN A 156 12.27 9.66 -20.88
N LEU A 157 12.42 8.81 -19.86
CA LEU A 157 13.67 8.22 -19.39
C LEU A 157 13.41 6.78 -18.94
N HIS A 158 14.37 5.87 -19.10
CA HIS A 158 14.29 4.59 -18.37
C HIS A 158 14.34 4.85 -16.86
N LYS A 159 13.52 4.11 -16.12
CA LYS A 159 13.38 4.20 -14.66
C LYS A 159 14.72 3.96 -13.97
N ASP A 160 15.47 2.95 -14.40
CA ASP A 160 16.77 2.62 -13.81
C ASP A 160 17.81 3.71 -14.06
N CYS A 161 17.82 4.28 -15.27
CA CYS A 161 18.67 5.43 -15.60
C CYS A 161 18.33 6.64 -14.71
N PHE A 162 17.05 6.93 -14.52
CA PHE A 162 16.61 8.01 -13.64
C PHE A 162 16.98 7.75 -12.17
N GLU A 163 16.86 6.53 -11.67
CA GLU A 163 17.27 6.18 -10.30
C GLU A 163 18.79 6.34 -10.09
N GLN A 164 19.62 5.98 -11.08
CA GLN A 164 21.05 6.26 -11.02
C GLN A 164 21.34 7.75 -11.00
N TRP A 165 20.67 8.54 -11.85
CA TRP A 165 20.75 9.99 -11.85
C TRP A 165 20.37 10.60 -10.50
N LYS A 166 19.30 10.09 -9.88
CA LYS A 166 18.85 10.53 -8.56
C LYS A 166 19.90 10.25 -7.48
N ARG A 167 20.53 9.06 -7.51
CA ARG A 167 21.59 8.69 -6.57
C ARG A 167 22.84 9.55 -6.70
N SER A 168 23.20 9.97 -7.92
CA SER A 168 24.37 10.84 -8.14
C SER A 168 24.21 12.26 -7.58
N ARG A 169 22.99 12.65 -7.20
CA ARG A 169 22.71 13.97 -6.60
C ARG A 169 22.97 14.05 -5.09
N TYR A 170 23.41 13.00 -4.41
CA TYR A 170 23.83 12.99 -2.98
C TYR A 170 22.92 13.83 -2.04
N GLY A 171 21.60 13.68 -2.15
CA GLY A 171 20.63 14.41 -1.30
C GLY A 171 20.32 15.85 -1.73
N GLY A 172 20.91 16.32 -2.82
CA GLY A 172 20.54 17.55 -3.50
C GLY A 172 19.20 17.46 -4.23
N ARG A 173 18.77 18.59 -4.80
CA ARG A 173 17.53 18.67 -5.59
C ARG A 173 17.64 17.79 -6.85
N VAL A 174 16.67 16.88 -7.01
CA VAL A 174 16.55 16.05 -8.21
C VAL A 174 15.83 16.86 -9.28
N THR A 175 16.46 17.01 -10.44
CA THR A 175 15.94 17.78 -11.58
C THR A 175 15.91 16.95 -12.85
N CYS A 176 15.06 17.34 -13.79
CA CYS A 176 14.99 16.75 -15.13
C CYS A 176 16.32 16.92 -15.88
N VAL A 177 16.84 15.83 -16.46
CA VAL A 177 18.09 15.87 -17.25
C VAL A 177 17.97 16.75 -18.51
N TYR A 178 16.76 16.89 -19.06
CA TYR A 178 16.51 17.71 -20.24
C TYR A 178 16.33 19.19 -19.92
N CYS A 179 15.36 19.52 -19.06
CA CYS A 179 14.95 20.91 -18.84
C CYS A 179 15.33 21.47 -17.47
N ARG A 180 15.99 20.68 -16.60
CA ARG A 180 16.45 21.06 -15.26
C ARG A 180 15.37 21.52 -14.26
N VAL A 181 14.09 21.43 -14.63
CA VAL A 181 12.97 21.64 -13.70
C VAL A 181 13.00 20.59 -12.59
N ASN A 182 12.57 20.97 -11.37
CA ASN A 182 12.47 20.06 -10.23
C ASN A 182 11.63 18.83 -10.60
N TRP A 183 12.18 17.66 -10.31
CA TRP A 183 11.51 16.40 -10.59
C TRP A 183 10.48 16.12 -9.50
N VAL A 184 9.22 15.95 -9.91
CA VAL A 184 8.14 15.56 -9.01
C VAL A 184 7.73 14.14 -9.32
N GLU A 185 7.98 13.27 -8.34
CA GLU A 185 7.53 11.89 -8.40
C GLU A 185 6.03 11.80 -8.07
N PRO A 186 5.31 10.87 -8.70
CA PRO A 186 3.95 10.55 -8.27
C PRO A 186 3.95 10.16 -6.79
N GLU A 187 3.01 10.75 -6.03
CA GLU A 187 2.72 10.29 -4.67
C GLU A 187 2.01 8.93 -4.67
N VAL A 188 1.30 8.62 -5.76
CA VAL A 188 0.54 7.39 -5.97
C VAL A 188 0.91 6.82 -7.34
N TYR A 189 1.26 5.55 -7.40
CA TYR A 189 1.50 4.86 -8.67
C TYR A 189 0.69 3.57 -8.76
N ILE A 190 0.21 3.25 -9.96
CA ILE A 190 -0.40 1.95 -10.26
C ILE A 190 0.73 1.00 -10.65
N THR A 191 0.83 -0.14 -9.98
CA THR A 191 1.77 -1.21 -10.33
C THR A 191 1.25 -1.95 -11.56
N ASN A 192 2.13 -2.66 -12.28
CA ASN A 192 1.77 -3.45 -13.46
C ASN A 192 0.61 -4.42 -13.21
N ASP A 193 0.51 -4.97 -12.00
CA ASP A 193 -0.55 -5.90 -11.60
C ASP A 193 -1.87 -5.17 -11.22
N GLY A 194 -2.00 -3.87 -11.52
CA GLY A 194 -3.19 -3.06 -11.25
C GLY A 194 -3.34 -2.53 -9.82
N TYR A 195 -2.39 -2.80 -8.92
CA TYR A 195 -2.46 -2.31 -7.53
C TYR A 195 -2.06 -0.85 -7.38
N ILE A 196 -2.70 -0.16 -6.44
CA ILE A 196 -2.31 1.19 -6.03
C ILE A 196 -1.14 1.10 -5.04
N ASN A 197 -0.09 1.90 -5.21
CA ASN A 197 1.00 2.01 -4.24
C ASN A 197 1.15 3.44 -3.71
N LEU A 198 1.23 3.55 -2.37
CA LEU A 198 1.32 4.76 -1.57
C LEU A 198 2.66 4.86 -0.80
N GLY A 199 3.71 4.18 -1.25
CA GLY A 199 5.01 4.07 -0.57
C GLY A 199 5.72 5.41 -0.43
N ASN A 200 5.57 6.30 -1.42
CA ASN A 200 6.10 7.68 -1.34
C ASN A 200 5.38 8.49 -0.26
N VAL A 201 4.08 8.26 -0.05
CA VAL A 201 3.30 8.90 1.03
C VAL A 201 3.70 8.32 2.39
N GLN A 202 3.94 7.01 2.49
CA GLN A 202 4.43 6.37 3.71
C GLN A 202 5.81 6.89 4.14
N ARG A 203 6.72 7.18 3.20
CA ARG A 203 8.08 7.67 3.46
C ARG A 203 8.16 9.16 3.80
N SER A 204 7.20 9.96 3.32
CA SER A 204 7.17 11.42 3.52
C SER A 204 6.60 11.87 4.87
N GLY A 205 6.28 10.94 5.78
CA GLY A 205 5.89 11.23 7.16
C GLY A 205 7.09 11.05 8.08
N SER A 206 7.54 12.12 8.73
CA SER A 206 8.48 12.10 9.83
C SER A 206 8.06 11.04 10.86
N ILE A 207 8.79 9.93 10.88
CA ILE A 207 8.74 8.97 11.97
C ILE A 207 9.23 9.72 13.20
N GLN A 208 8.34 10.09 14.11
CA GLN A 208 8.69 10.21 15.53
C GLN A 208 7.42 10.26 16.41
N ARG A 209 7.27 9.21 17.23
CA ARG A 209 6.85 9.28 18.64
C ARG A 209 5.37 9.33 19.09
N LEU A 210 4.39 8.73 18.43
CA LEU A 210 3.06 8.60 19.08
C LEU A 210 2.44 7.19 19.26
N ASN A 211 2.93 6.14 18.60
CA ASN A 211 2.32 4.81 18.78
C ASN A 211 3.17 3.79 19.57
N ILE A 212 4.33 4.19 20.08
CA ILE A 212 5.18 3.29 20.88
C ILE A 212 4.68 3.20 22.34
N LEU A 213 3.96 4.20 22.86
CA LEU A 213 3.56 4.22 24.27
C LEU A 213 2.32 3.37 24.60
N GLN A 214 1.43 3.08 23.63
CA GLN A 214 0.30 2.17 23.87
C GLN A 214 0.60 0.71 23.54
N GLY A 215 1.55 0.44 22.63
CA GLY A 215 2.02 -0.92 22.35
C GLY A 215 2.95 -1.47 23.44
N ALA A 216 3.79 -0.62 24.04
CA ALA A 216 4.76 -1.05 25.06
C ALA A 216 4.11 -1.47 26.39
N ALA A 217 2.92 -0.95 26.72
CA ALA A 217 2.18 -1.36 27.91
C ALA A 217 1.69 -2.82 27.84
N TYR A 218 1.38 -3.32 26.64
CA TYR A 218 0.97 -4.71 26.46
C TYR A 218 2.15 -5.70 26.55
N TYR A 219 3.34 -5.32 26.06
CA TYR A 219 4.52 -6.20 26.08
C TYR A 219 5.24 -6.28 27.44
N ARG A 220 4.94 -5.40 28.40
CA ARG A 220 5.56 -5.43 29.74
C ARG A 220 4.91 -6.42 30.71
N ASN A 221 3.68 -6.88 30.45
CA ASN A 221 2.96 -7.79 31.35
C ASN A 221 3.17 -9.29 31.08
N PHE A 222 4.03 -9.67 30.13
CA PHE A 222 4.26 -11.08 29.74
C PHE A 222 5.69 -11.58 30.03
N ARG A 223 6.43 -10.95 30.95
CA ARG A 223 7.80 -11.36 31.32
C ARG A 223 7.99 -11.85 32.75
N THR A 224 6.93 -12.03 33.53
CA THR A 224 7.04 -12.57 34.90
C THR A 224 5.95 -13.59 35.16
N ILE A 225 6.19 -14.82 34.70
CA ILE A 225 5.89 -16.06 35.44
C ILE A 225 6.95 -17.08 35.01
N ILE A 226 7.97 -17.26 35.84
CA ILE A 226 8.72 -18.51 35.97
C ILE A 226 8.36 -19.05 37.36
#